data_AF-A0A316UIG7-F1
#
_entry.id   AF-A0A316UIG7-F1
#
_cell.length_a   1.000
_cell.length_b   1.000
_cell.length_c   1.000
_cell.angle_alpha   90.00
_cell.angle_beta   90.00
_cell.angle_gamma   90.00
#
_symmetry.space_group_name_H-M   'P 1'
#
loop_
_entity.id
_entity.type
_entity.pdbx_description
1 polymer ?
#
loop_
_entity_poly.entity_id
_entity_poly.type
_entity_poly.pdbx_seq_one_letter_code
_entity_poly.pdbx_strand_id
1 'polypeptide(L)'
;MNPFARDAQSRSDPHNIQHLLSLLRENDEQPTPPSIPRVEEQRSSDPRLKGRAQPQPKPPASASANAPPLPHQPPPPRPDLRHLTPSQALPELRRLAKDGTFLRLVMKTKREQDALERRLADSRRERERGDEEEEERWARASLEEWDQMVKAQQLRFHKAGLPGFFETSSPAARDNQRKILELLGELIEADD
;
A
#
# COMPACT_ATOMS: atom_id res chain seq x y z
N MET A 1 26.34 -50.73 -8.62
CA MET A 1 25.61 -50.18 -7.45
C MET A 1 26.55 -49.23 -6.75
N ASN A 2 26.26 -47.92 -6.76
CA ASN A 2 27.09 -46.88 -6.14
C ASN A 2 26.20 -46.06 -5.18
N PRO A 3 26.48 -46.01 -3.86
CA PRO A 3 25.59 -45.37 -2.88
C PRO A 3 26.00 -43.94 -2.44
N PHE A 4 26.84 -43.23 -3.19
CA PHE A 4 27.30 -41.88 -2.82
C PHE A 4 27.04 -40.85 -3.94
N ALA A 5 25.83 -40.30 -4.00
CA ALA A 5 25.51 -39.13 -4.85
C ALA A 5 24.20 -38.43 -4.41
N ARG A 6 24.01 -38.19 -3.11
CA ARG A 6 22.91 -37.36 -2.60
C ARG A 6 23.46 -36.46 -1.49
N ASP A 7 24.04 -35.33 -1.85
CA ASP A 7 24.23 -34.15 -0.97
C ASP A 7 24.85 -33.01 -1.78
N ALA A 8 24.06 -32.31 -2.61
CA ALA A 8 24.50 -31.05 -3.24
C ALA A 8 23.38 -30.14 -3.78
N GLN A 9 22.10 -30.30 -3.38
CA GLN A 9 20.98 -29.54 -3.99
C GLN A 9 20.26 -28.57 -3.04
N SER A 10 20.96 -28.02 -2.06
CA SER A 10 20.38 -27.03 -1.14
C SER A 10 21.23 -25.76 -1.08
N ARG A 11 21.55 -25.18 -2.24
CA ARG A 11 22.15 -23.84 -2.30
C ARG A 11 21.43 -23.00 -3.35
N SER A 12 20.85 -21.92 -2.86
CA SER A 12 20.43 -20.74 -3.61
C SER A 12 19.11 -20.90 -4.38
N ASP A 13 18.01 -21.00 -3.64
CA ASP A 13 16.71 -20.59 -4.16
C ASP A 13 16.65 -19.05 -4.12
N PRO A 14 16.72 -18.34 -5.26
CA PRO A 14 16.74 -16.89 -5.31
C PRO A 14 15.41 -16.24 -4.89
N HIS A 15 14.38 -17.05 -4.59
CA HIS A 15 13.07 -16.57 -4.15
C HIS A 15 12.84 -16.81 -2.64
N ASN A 16 13.86 -17.26 -1.91
CA ASN A 16 13.73 -17.39 -0.46
C ASN A 16 13.56 -16.01 0.17
N ILE A 17 12.40 -15.79 0.79
CA ILE A 17 12.00 -14.57 1.48
C ILE A 17 13.06 -14.14 2.51
N GLN A 18 13.80 -15.10 3.09
CA GLN A 18 14.93 -14.82 3.98
C GLN A 18 16.06 -14.05 3.29
N HIS A 19 16.36 -14.33 2.02
CA HIS A 19 17.38 -13.61 1.26
C HIS A 19 16.94 -12.18 0.93
N LEU A 20 15.65 -11.96 0.67
CA LEU A 20 15.08 -10.63 0.45
C LEU A 20 15.13 -9.78 1.73
N LEU A 21 14.81 -10.39 2.89
CA LEU A 21 14.92 -9.75 4.20
C LEU A 21 16.38 -9.46 4.59
N SER A 22 17.32 -10.34 4.24
CA SER A 22 18.76 -10.09 4.41
C SER A 22 19.23 -8.89 3.57
N LEU A 23 18.82 -8.80 2.29
CA LEU A 23 19.18 -7.66 1.43
C LEU A 23 18.59 -6.32 1.91
N LEU A 24 17.39 -6.34 2.50
CA LEU A 24 16.81 -5.15 3.11
C LEU A 24 17.55 -4.75 4.39
N ARG A 25 17.93 -5.73 5.23
CA ARG A 25 18.73 -5.47 6.43
C ARG A 25 20.13 -4.92 6.12
N GLU A 26 20.76 -5.42 5.05
CA GLU A 26 22.12 -5.01 4.66
C GLU A 26 22.14 -3.59 4.06
N ASN A 27 21.04 -3.12 3.48
CA ASN A 27 20.90 -1.73 3.01
C ASN A 27 20.55 -0.71 4.11
N ASP A 28 20.08 -1.16 5.28
CA ASP A 28 19.84 -0.28 6.44
C ASP A 28 21.16 0.05 7.18
N GLU A 29 22.25 -0.68 6.91
CA GLU A 29 23.59 -0.37 7.43
C GLU A 29 24.33 0.64 6.52
N GLN A 30 23.72 1.80 6.25
CA GLN A 30 24.49 2.92 5.75
C GLN A 30 25.55 3.34 6.79
N PRO A 31 26.80 3.62 6.36
CA PRO A 31 27.87 4.04 7.25
C PRO A 31 27.44 5.32 7.96
N THR A 32 27.39 5.24 9.30
CA THR A 32 27.23 6.42 10.16
C THR A 32 28.24 7.49 9.74
N PRO A 33 27.82 8.74 9.49
CA PRO A 33 28.74 9.83 9.20
C PRO A 33 29.73 9.99 10.36
N PRO A 34 30.99 10.41 10.09
CA PRO A 34 32.01 10.56 11.12
C PRO A 34 31.53 11.53 12.20
N SER A 35 31.60 11.06 13.44
CA SER A 35 31.31 11.79 14.67
C SER A 35 31.95 13.18 14.67
N ILE A 36 31.13 14.21 14.52
CA ILE A 36 31.50 15.58 14.87
C ILE A 36 31.63 15.64 16.39
N PRO A 37 32.71 16.22 16.95
CA PRO A 37 32.87 16.37 18.39
C PRO A 37 31.72 17.19 18.98
N ARG A 38 30.95 16.50 19.83
CA ARG A 38 29.89 17.01 20.68
C ARG A 38 30.46 18.07 21.62
N VAL A 39 30.17 19.34 21.34
CA VAL A 39 30.33 20.43 22.31
C VAL A 39 29.24 20.27 23.35
N GLU A 40 29.65 19.84 24.55
CA GLU A 40 28.88 19.94 25.78
C GLU A 40 28.59 21.42 26.08
N GLU A 41 27.34 21.84 25.91
CA GLU A 41 26.84 23.04 26.59
C GLU A 41 25.69 22.65 27.52
N GLN A 42 26.12 22.32 28.74
CA GLN A 42 25.57 22.74 30.01
C GLN A 42 24.03 22.88 30.14
N ARG A 43 23.51 21.96 30.96
CA ARG A 43 22.72 22.24 32.19
C ARG A 43 21.70 23.38 32.11
N SER A 44 20.42 23.03 32.22
CA SER A 44 19.65 23.51 33.37
C SER A 44 18.44 22.63 33.68
N SER A 45 18.39 22.25 34.94
CA SER A 45 17.26 21.80 35.75
C SER A 45 15.97 22.59 35.49
N ASP A 46 14.80 21.94 35.58
CA ASP A 46 14.02 21.87 36.82
C ASP A 46 12.76 20.98 36.68
N PRO A 47 12.23 20.43 37.80
CA PRO A 47 11.08 19.52 37.84
C PRO A 47 9.81 20.27 38.24
N ARG A 48 8.63 19.89 37.72
CA ARG A 48 7.37 20.16 38.45
C ARG A 48 6.18 19.35 37.98
N LEU A 49 5.84 18.38 38.82
CA LEU A 49 4.47 17.93 39.08
C LEU A 49 3.59 19.14 39.43
N LYS A 50 2.43 19.29 38.79
CA LYS A 50 1.19 19.72 39.45
C LYS A 50 -0.01 19.57 38.53
N GLY A 51 -0.95 18.74 38.98
CA GLY A 51 -2.26 18.63 38.38
C GLY A 51 -3.03 19.94 38.45
N ARG A 52 -3.94 20.11 37.49
CA ARG A 52 -5.00 21.10 37.55
C ARG A 52 -6.24 20.47 36.91
N ALA A 53 -7.11 19.96 37.77
CA ALA A 53 -8.50 19.69 37.41
C ALA A 53 -9.12 21.00 36.90
N GLN A 54 -9.47 21.03 35.62
CA GLN A 54 -10.20 22.13 35.02
C GLN A 54 -11.71 21.86 35.23
N PRO A 55 -12.44 22.72 35.95
CA PRO A 55 -13.89 22.60 36.06
C PRO A 55 -14.52 22.95 34.72
N GLN A 56 -15.34 22.04 34.18
CA GLN A 56 -16.13 22.31 32.98
C GLN A 56 -17.21 23.37 33.28
N PRO A 57 -17.29 24.46 32.50
CA PRO A 57 -18.44 25.35 32.54
C PRO A 57 -19.65 24.65 31.92
N LYS A 58 -20.74 24.53 32.70
CA LYS A 58 -22.05 24.09 32.21
C LYS A 58 -22.52 25.02 31.08
N PRO A 59 -22.99 24.49 29.94
CA PRO A 59 -23.63 25.30 28.91
C PRO A 59 -25.00 25.81 29.39
N PRO A 60 -25.35 27.09 29.16
CA PRO A 60 -26.69 27.59 29.42
C PRO A 60 -27.68 27.03 28.40
N ALA A 61 -28.81 26.55 28.89
CA ALA A 61 -29.98 26.27 28.08
C ALA A 61 -30.45 27.56 27.40
N SER A 62 -30.52 27.56 26.07
CA SER A 62 -31.18 28.60 25.28
C SER A 62 -31.90 27.87 24.16
N ALA A 63 -33.22 27.72 24.30
CA ALA A 63 -34.21 28.68 23.82
C ALA A 63 -34.36 28.54 22.31
N SER A 64 -35.30 27.66 21.96
CA SER A 64 -35.88 27.49 20.64
C SER A 64 -36.61 28.77 20.24
N ALA A 65 -36.17 29.43 19.17
CA ALA A 65 -36.95 30.48 18.51
C ALA A 65 -36.55 30.58 17.04
N ASN A 66 -37.46 30.14 16.16
CA ASN A 66 -37.63 30.52 14.75
C ASN A 66 -36.48 31.33 14.11
N ALA A 67 -35.46 30.64 13.62
CA ALA A 67 -34.50 31.25 12.71
C ALA A 67 -35.05 31.19 11.26
N PRO A 68 -34.97 32.28 10.48
CA PRO A 68 -35.34 32.28 9.07
C PRO A 68 -34.47 31.30 8.26
N PRO A 69 -34.99 30.74 7.15
CA PRO A 69 -34.24 29.80 6.32
C PRO A 69 -32.97 30.48 5.79
N LEU A 70 -31.82 29.98 6.23
CA LEU A 70 -30.51 30.49 5.80
C LEU A 70 -30.37 30.32 4.28
N PRO A 71 -29.76 31.29 3.58
CA PRO A 71 -29.45 31.17 2.16
C PRO A 71 -28.66 29.87 1.95
N HIS A 72 -29.09 29.06 0.98
CA HIS A 72 -28.46 27.79 0.65
C HIS A 72 -26.98 28.00 0.35
N GLN A 73 -26.14 27.75 1.36
CA GLN A 73 -24.70 27.78 1.20
C GLN A 73 -24.34 26.62 0.26
N PRO A 74 -23.62 26.87 -0.85
CA PRO A 74 -23.23 25.81 -1.76
C PRO A 74 -22.47 24.74 -0.98
N PRO A 75 -22.71 23.44 -1.26
CA PRO A 75 -22.05 22.37 -0.55
C PRO A 75 -20.53 22.54 -0.66
N PRO A 76 -19.77 22.28 0.43
CA PRO A 76 -18.33 22.42 0.41
C PRO A 76 -17.73 21.55 -0.72
N PRO A 77 -16.68 22.04 -1.41
CA PRO A 77 -16.02 21.27 -2.45
C PRO A 77 -15.53 19.94 -1.88
N ARG A 78 -15.80 18.85 -2.59
CA ARG A 78 -15.37 17.52 -2.16
C ARG A 78 -13.83 17.46 -2.20
N PRO A 79 -13.17 16.88 -1.19
CA PRO A 79 -11.73 16.69 -1.21
C PRO A 79 -11.30 15.92 -2.45
N ASP A 80 -10.19 16.33 -3.07
CA ASP A 80 -9.61 15.57 -4.17
C ASP A 80 -9.10 14.22 -3.66
N LEU A 81 -9.72 13.14 -4.16
CA LEU A 81 -9.43 11.78 -3.72
C LEU A 81 -8.02 11.32 -4.12
N ARG A 82 -7.34 12.01 -5.04
CA ARG A 82 -6.01 11.65 -5.56
C ARG A 82 -4.89 11.78 -4.53
N HIS A 83 -5.05 12.69 -3.57
CA HIS A 83 -3.99 13.07 -2.63
C HIS A 83 -4.27 12.63 -1.19
N LEU A 84 -5.24 11.73 -0.99
CA LEU A 84 -5.54 11.22 0.34
C LEU A 84 -4.41 10.30 0.83
N THR A 85 -3.99 10.52 2.07
CA THR A 85 -3.11 9.58 2.76
C THR A 85 -3.87 8.30 3.10
N PRO A 86 -3.18 7.16 3.35
CA PRO A 86 -3.85 5.91 3.72
C PRO A 86 -4.79 6.07 4.92
N SER A 87 -4.38 6.84 5.94
CA SER A 87 -5.21 7.12 7.12
C SER A 87 -6.46 7.93 6.80
N GLN A 88 -6.37 8.88 5.87
CA GLN A 88 -7.52 9.66 5.40
C GLN A 88 -8.46 8.85 4.50
N ALA A 89 -7.95 7.83 3.81
CA ALA A 89 -8.75 6.95 2.95
C ALA A 89 -9.59 5.94 3.74
N LEU A 90 -9.20 5.58 4.98
CA LEU A 90 -9.86 4.53 5.78
C LEU A 90 -11.39 4.64 5.89
N PRO A 91 -12.01 5.81 6.16
CA PRO A 91 -13.46 5.92 6.24
C PRO A 91 -14.15 5.56 4.91
N GLU A 92 -13.55 5.98 3.79
CA GLU A 92 -14.05 5.64 2.44
C GLU A 92 -13.80 4.17 2.11
N LEU A 93 -12.67 3.60 2.50
CA LEU A 93 -12.39 2.17 2.32
C LEU A 93 -13.38 1.30 3.07
N ARG A 94 -13.72 1.64 4.33
CA ARG A 94 -14.76 0.95 5.09
C ARG A 94 -16.14 1.03 4.44
N ARG A 95 -16.44 2.17 3.80
CA ARG A 95 -17.69 2.34 3.05
C ARG A 95 -17.70 1.46 1.80
N LEU A 96 -16.60 1.41 1.06
CA LEU A 96 -16.44 0.59 -0.15
C LEU A 96 -16.39 -0.91 0.16
N ALA A 97 -15.78 -1.32 1.28
CA ALA A 97 -15.75 -2.71 1.71
C ALA A 97 -17.16 -3.30 1.94
N LYS A 98 -18.13 -2.45 2.32
CA LYS A 98 -19.54 -2.84 2.48
C LYS A 98 -20.33 -2.87 1.16
N ASP A 99 -19.76 -2.35 0.08
CA ASP A 99 -20.39 -2.37 -1.25
C ASP A 99 -20.08 -3.69 -1.97
N GLY A 100 -21.07 -4.57 -2.04
CA GLY A 100 -20.93 -5.86 -2.73
C GLY A 100 -20.60 -5.74 -4.23
N THR A 101 -20.93 -4.63 -4.89
CA THR A 101 -20.53 -4.40 -6.30
C THR A 101 -19.04 -4.14 -6.40
N PHE A 102 -18.51 -3.33 -5.50
CA PHE A 102 -17.08 -3.07 -5.40
C PHE A 102 -16.30 -4.34 -5.02
N LEU A 103 -16.76 -5.14 -4.05
CA LEU A 103 -16.12 -6.41 -3.71
C LEU A 103 -16.05 -7.38 -4.89
N ARG A 104 -17.14 -7.52 -5.66
CA ARG A 104 -17.13 -8.32 -6.90
C ARG A 104 -16.11 -7.81 -7.91
N LEU A 105 -15.93 -6.49 -8.02
CA LEU A 105 -14.91 -5.90 -8.87
C LEU A 105 -13.50 -6.25 -8.38
N VAL A 106 -13.22 -6.13 -7.08
CA VAL A 106 -11.91 -6.49 -6.49
C VAL A 106 -11.61 -7.97 -6.72
N MET A 107 -12.56 -8.86 -6.42
CA MET A 107 -12.42 -10.30 -6.63
C MET A 107 -12.22 -10.67 -8.11
N LYS A 108 -12.96 -10.02 -9.01
CA LYS A 108 -12.77 -10.19 -10.47
C LYS A 108 -11.35 -9.78 -10.88
N THR A 109 -10.89 -8.61 -10.43
CA THR A 109 -9.55 -8.11 -10.71
C THR A 109 -8.46 -9.05 -10.20
N LYS A 110 -8.60 -9.58 -8.98
CA LYS A 110 -7.68 -10.58 -8.42
C LYS A 110 -7.62 -11.85 -9.26
N ARG A 111 -8.77 -12.40 -9.68
CA ARG A 111 -8.80 -13.58 -10.54
C ARG A 111 -8.12 -13.35 -11.89
N GLU A 112 -8.29 -12.17 -12.48
CA GLU A 112 -7.61 -11.79 -13.73
C GLU A 112 -6.10 -11.72 -13.54
N GLN A 113 -5.63 -11.13 -12.42
CA GLN A 113 -4.22 -11.13 -12.05
C GLN A 113 -3.68 -12.55 -11.86
N ASP A 114 -4.33 -13.37 -11.04
CA ASP A 114 -3.91 -14.76 -10.80
C ASP A 114 -3.83 -15.57 -12.10
N ALA A 115 -4.75 -15.31 -13.04
CA ALA A 115 -4.75 -15.96 -14.35
C ALA A 115 -3.58 -15.51 -15.22
N LEU A 116 -3.25 -14.22 -15.22
CA LEU A 116 -2.06 -13.69 -15.91
C LEU A 116 -0.79 -14.28 -15.31
N GLU A 117 -0.64 -14.24 -13.98
CA GLU A 117 0.53 -14.77 -13.27
C GLU A 117 0.76 -16.25 -13.58
N ARG A 118 -0.30 -17.08 -13.52
CA ARG A 118 -0.21 -18.49 -13.90
C ARG A 118 0.25 -18.67 -15.33
N ARG A 119 -0.34 -17.94 -16.28
CA ARG A 119 0.03 -18.04 -17.70
C ARG A 119 1.47 -17.62 -17.96
N LEU A 120 1.94 -16.55 -17.31
CA LEU A 120 3.33 -16.10 -17.42
C LEU A 120 4.29 -17.12 -16.78
N ALA A 121 3.92 -17.70 -15.63
CA ALA A 121 4.72 -18.73 -14.97
C ALA A 121 4.83 -20.01 -15.82
N ASP A 122 3.74 -20.47 -16.42
CA ASP A 122 3.72 -21.63 -17.31
C ASP A 122 4.57 -21.36 -18.57
N SER A 123 4.40 -20.17 -19.17
CA SER A 123 5.20 -19.74 -20.34
C SER A 123 6.70 -19.66 -20.02
N ARG A 124 7.07 -19.25 -18.80
CA ARG A 124 8.47 -19.21 -18.35
C ARG A 124 9.06 -20.61 -18.27
N ARG A 125 8.33 -21.57 -17.69
CA ARG A 125 8.78 -22.96 -17.55
C ARG A 125 9.01 -23.64 -18.89
N GLU A 126 8.21 -23.31 -19.91
CA GLU A 126 8.39 -23.84 -21.26
C GLU A 126 9.68 -23.33 -21.93
N ARG A 127 10.21 -22.17 -21.49
CA ARG A 127 11.31 -21.45 -22.14
C ARG A 127 12.67 -21.59 -21.46
N GLU A 128 12.76 -22.28 -20.31
CA GLU A 128 14.03 -22.50 -19.57
C GLU A 128 15.14 -23.24 -20.37
N ARG A 129 14.88 -23.65 -21.61
CA ARG A 129 15.87 -24.27 -22.52
C ARG A 129 16.16 -23.46 -23.79
N GLY A 130 15.64 -22.24 -23.90
CA GLY A 130 15.78 -21.39 -25.08
C GLY A 130 17.09 -20.61 -25.14
N ASP A 131 17.31 -19.93 -26.25
CA ASP A 131 18.42 -18.98 -26.43
C ASP A 131 18.22 -17.73 -25.56
N GLU A 132 19.30 -17.15 -25.05
CA GLU A 132 19.28 -15.96 -24.17
C GLU A 132 18.53 -14.76 -24.80
N GLU A 133 18.68 -14.56 -26.12
CA GLU A 133 17.98 -13.49 -26.83
C GLU A 133 16.46 -13.70 -26.86
N GLU A 134 15.99 -14.95 -26.97
CA GLU A 134 14.57 -15.27 -26.91
C GLU A 134 14.00 -15.06 -25.50
N GLU A 135 14.80 -15.38 -24.47
CA GLU A 135 14.44 -15.14 -23.07
C GLU A 135 14.32 -13.63 -22.79
N GLU A 136 15.25 -12.81 -23.25
CA GLU A 136 15.20 -11.35 -23.06
C GLU A 136 13.98 -10.73 -23.77
N ARG A 137 13.72 -11.15 -25.02
CA ARG A 137 12.54 -10.71 -25.78
C ARG A 137 11.25 -11.09 -25.06
N TRP A 138 11.17 -12.30 -24.51
CA TRP A 138 10.01 -12.75 -23.74
C TRP A 138 9.85 -11.98 -22.42
N ALA A 139 10.93 -11.76 -21.68
CA ALA A 139 10.90 -11.04 -20.41
C ALA A 139 10.37 -9.62 -20.62
N ARG A 140 10.85 -8.92 -21.67
CA ARG A 140 10.35 -7.59 -22.05
C ARG A 140 8.86 -7.62 -22.39
N ALA A 141 8.42 -8.55 -23.21
CA ALA A 141 7.00 -8.68 -23.59
C ALA A 141 6.11 -9.00 -22.38
N SER A 142 6.58 -9.85 -21.46
CA SER A 142 5.85 -10.22 -20.24
C SER A 142 5.71 -9.04 -19.28
N LEU A 143 6.76 -8.22 -19.13
CA LEU A 143 6.70 -6.99 -18.36
C LEU A 143 5.72 -5.97 -18.97
N GLU A 144 5.71 -5.84 -20.29
CA GLU A 144 4.76 -4.95 -20.98
C GLU A 144 3.32 -5.41 -20.77
N GLU A 145 3.05 -6.71 -20.89
CA GLU A 145 1.70 -7.27 -20.63
C GLU A 145 1.28 -7.06 -19.17
N TRP A 146 2.19 -7.26 -18.22
CA TRP A 146 1.96 -6.98 -16.80
C TRP A 146 1.61 -5.50 -16.55
N ASP A 147 2.38 -4.58 -17.13
CA ASP A 147 2.14 -3.14 -17.02
C ASP A 147 0.79 -2.73 -17.61
N GLN A 148 0.39 -3.32 -18.75
CA GLN A 148 -0.93 -3.08 -19.35
C GLN A 148 -2.06 -3.54 -18.42
N MET A 149 -1.92 -4.71 -17.79
CA MET A 149 -2.88 -5.17 -16.78
C MET A 149 -2.96 -4.20 -15.61
N VAL A 150 -1.84 -3.80 -15.02
CA VAL A 150 -1.81 -2.88 -13.87
C VAL A 150 -2.48 -1.54 -14.21
N LYS A 151 -2.22 -0.97 -15.40
CA LYS A 151 -2.91 0.24 -15.88
C LYS A 151 -4.42 0.04 -15.97
N ALA A 152 -4.86 -1.09 -16.52
CA ALA A 152 -6.28 -1.42 -16.61
C ALA A 152 -6.92 -1.54 -15.21
N GLN A 153 -6.23 -2.14 -14.24
CA GLN A 153 -6.67 -2.23 -12.84
C GLN A 153 -6.79 -0.85 -12.20
N GLN A 154 -5.76 0.00 -12.33
CA GLN A 154 -5.77 1.38 -11.82
C GLN A 154 -6.96 2.16 -12.36
N LEU A 155 -7.23 2.06 -13.67
CA LEU A 155 -8.35 2.75 -14.30
C LEU A 155 -9.70 2.22 -13.80
N ARG A 156 -9.84 0.90 -13.59
CA ARG A 156 -11.07 0.31 -13.04
C ARG A 156 -11.33 0.76 -11.61
N PHE A 157 -10.32 0.77 -10.75
CA PHE A 157 -10.45 1.25 -9.38
C PHE A 157 -10.70 2.76 -9.29
N HIS A 158 -10.07 3.54 -10.19
CA HIS A 158 -10.37 4.96 -10.34
C HIS A 158 -11.84 5.18 -10.70
N LYS A 159 -12.37 4.43 -11.68
CA LYS A 159 -13.79 4.48 -12.07
C LYS A 159 -14.74 4.03 -10.96
N ALA A 160 -14.29 3.11 -10.10
CA ALA A 160 -15.05 2.68 -8.94
C ALA A 160 -15.00 3.69 -7.76
N GLY A 161 -14.25 4.78 -7.89
CA GLY A 161 -14.13 5.82 -6.87
C GLY A 161 -13.23 5.45 -5.69
N LEU A 162 -12.27 4.53 -5.89
CA LEU A 162 -11.31 4.17 -4.85
C LEU A 162 -10.33 5.36 -4.63
N PRO A 163 -10.17 5.86 -3.40
CA PRO A 163 -9.22 6.92 -3.08
C PRO A 163 -7.78 6.58 -3.48
N GLY A 164 -7.02 7.57 -3.96
CA GLY A 164 -5.61 7.41 -4.34
C GLY A 164 -5.37 6.61 -5.63
N PHE A 165 -6.41 6.04 -6.25
CA PHE A 165 -6.29 5.31 -7.50
C PHE A 165 -6.49 6.21 -8.71
N PHE A 166 -5.46 6.27 -9.55
CA PHE A 166 -5.40 6.93 -10.84
C PHE A 166 -4.26 6.31 -11.65
N GLU A 167 -4.29 6.47 -12.97
CA GLU A 167 -3.18 6.03 -13.83
C GLU A 167 -1.91 6.80 -13.44
N THR A 168 -0.86 6.09 -13.05
CA THR A 168 0.38 6.71 -12.58
C THR A 168 1.61 5.88 -12.91
N SER A 169 2.65 6.58 -13.35
CA SER A 169 4.00 6.06 -13.52
C SER A 169 4.90 6.35 -12.31
N SER A 170 4.41 7.12 -11.33
CA SER A 170 5.20 7.48 -10.15
C SER A 170 5.30 6.29 -9.17
N PRO A 171 6.51 5.86 -8.78
CA PRO A 171 6.68 4.77 -7.83
C PRO A 171 6.06 5.08 -6.46
N ALA A 172 6.21 6.31 -5.95
CA ALA A 172 5.62 6.74 -4.69
C ALA A 172 4.07 6.66 -4.70
N ALA A 173 3.45 7.00 -5.82
CA ALA A 173 2.00 6.89 -5.96
C ALA A 173 1.55 5.41 -6.02
N ARG A 174 2.32 4.54 -6.69
CA ARG A 174 2.08 3.09 -6.73
C ARG A 174 2.23 2.46 -5.34
N ASP A 175 3.22 2.88 -4.56
CA ASP A 175 3.39 2.41 -3.18
C ASP A 175 2.22 2.84 -2.30
N ASN A 176 1.69 4.06 -2.47
CA ASN A 176 0.48 4.49 -1.76
C ASN A 176 -0.74 3.65 -2.17
N GLN A 177 -0.91 3.39 -3.47
CA GLN A 177 -1.97 2.52 -3.99
C GLN A 177 -1.87 1.10 -3.42
N ARG A 178 -0.66 0.54 -3.32
CA ARG A 178 -0.41 -0.78 -2.71
C ARG A 178 -0.85 -0.81 -1.25
N LYS A 179 -0.42 0.18 -0.44
CA LYS A 179 -0.83 0.30 0.97
C LYS A 179 -2.35 0.39 1.13
N ILE A 180 -3.03 1.11 0.23
CA ILE A 180 -4.49 1.21 0.23
C ILE A 180 -5.15 -0.15 -0.06
N LEU A 181 -4.60 -0.94 -0.98
CA LEU A 181 -5.10 -2.29 -1.26
C LEU A 181 -4.82 -3.27 -0.12
N GLU A 182 -3.67 -3.18 0.53
CA GLU A 182 -3.33 -3.97 1.72
C GLU A 182 -4.35 -3.70 2.85
N LEU A 183 -4.59 -2.43 3.17
CA LEU A 183 -5.62 -2.03 4.16
C LEU A 183 -7.03 -2.50 3.77
N LEU A 184 -7.35 -2.47 2.47
CA LEU A 184 -8.63 -2.97 1.99
C LEU A 184 -8.73 -4.49 2.15
N GLY A 185 -7.65 -5.23 1.92
CA GLY A 185 -7.57 -6.67 2.17
C GLY A 185 -7.80 -7.00 3.63
N GLU A 186 -7.10 -6.32 4.54
CA GLU A 186 -7.28 -6.47 5.99
C GLU A 186 -8.72 -6.19 6.45
N LEU A 187 -9.37 -5.19 5.85
CA LEU A 187 -10.77 -4.86 6.16
C LEU A 187 -11.74 -5.94 5.68
N ILE A 188 -11.50 -6.53 4.51
CA ILE A 188 -12.34 -7.60 3.97
C ILE A 188 -12.19 -8.87 4.83
N GLU A 189 -10.97 -9.21 5.22
CA GLU A 189 -10.70 -10.39 6.06
C GLU A 189 -11.22 -10.26 7.50
N ALA A 190 -11.40 -9.03 8.00
CA ALA A 190 -11.89 -8.78 9.37
C ALA A 190 -13.42 -8.86 9.52
N ASP A 191 -14.18 -8.76 8.42
CA ASP A 191 -15.65 -8.80 8.41
C ASP A 191 -16.22 -10.21 8.07
N ASP A 192 -15.37 -11.17 7.70
CA ASP A 192 -15.69 -12.61 7.54
C ASP A 192 -15.55 -13.38 8.87
#